data_AF-A0A7X0L4K8-F1
#
_entry.id   AF-A0A7X0L4K8-F1
#
_cell.length_a   1.000
_cell.length_b   1.000
_cell.length_c   1.000
_cell.angle_alpha   90.00
_cell.angle_beta   90.00
_cell.angle_gamma   90.00
#
_symmetry.space_group_name_H-M   'P 1'
#
loop_
_entity.id
_entity.type
_entity.pdbx_description
1 polymer ?
#
loop_
_entity_poly.entity_id
_entity_poly.type
_entity_poly.pdbx_seq_one_letter_code
_entity_poly.pdbx_strand_id
1 'polypeptide(L)' 'MEIVGILVFIILVITAAATVSTVLRDGRGHLPPVRSEQPWTARELPSSPYSTLRVF' A
#
# COMPACT_ATOMS: atom_id res chain seq x y z
N MET A 1 -28.18 -4.08 -26.26
CA MET A 1 -27.96 -3.02 -25.25
C MET A 1 -28.02 -3.55 -23.83
N GLU A 2 -29.00 -4.41 -23.50
CA GLU A 2 -29.13 -5.03 -22.16
C GLU A 2 -27.93 -5.89 -21.74
N ILE A 3 -27.48 -6.80 -22.61
CA ILE A 3 -26.33 -7.69 -22.34
C ILE A 3 -25.04 -6.91 -22.05
N VAL A 4 -24.81 -5.82 -22.77
CA VAL A 4 -23.64 -4.96 -22.57
C VAL A 4 -23.71 -4.27 -21.20
N GLY A 5 -24.88 -3.78 -20.80
CA GLY A 5 -25.09 -3.20 -19.48
C GLY A 5 -24.87 -4.20 -18.35
N ILE A 6 -25.38 -5.43 -18.50
CA ILE A 6 -25.17 -6.52 -17.54
C ILE A 6 -23.69 -6.86 -17.42
N LEU A 7 -22.97 -6.97 -18.55
CA LEU A 7 -21.55 -7.27 -18.55
C LEU A 7 -20.74 -6.18 -17.83
N VAL A 8 -21.03 -4.90 -18.11
CA VAL A 8 -20.37 -3.76 -17.43
C VAL A 8 -20.64 -3.80 -15.92
N PHE A 9 -21.88 -4.08 -15.52
CA PHE A 9 -22.23 -4.18 -14.11
C PHE A 9 -21.46 -5.29 -13.40
N ILE A 10 -21.36 -6.48 -14.00
CA ILE A 10 -20.59 -7.60 -13.46
C ILE A 10 -19.11 -7.23 -13.29
N ILE A 11 -18.50 -6.60 -14.31
CA ILE A 11 -17.10 -6.16 -14.25
C ILE A 11 -16.89 -5.16 -13.12
N LEU A 12 -17.81 -4.21 -12.95
CA LEU A 12 -17.74 -3.19 -11.91
C LEU A 12 -17.79 -3.83 -10.52
N VAL A 13 -18.71 -4.77 -10.30
CA VAL A 13 -18.84 -5.50 -9.03
C VAL A 13 -17.57 -6.30 -8.72
N ILE A 14 -17.03 -7.03 -9.70
CA ILE A 14 -15.81 -7.83 -9.53
C ILE A 14 -14.63 -6.92 -9.17
N THR A 15 -14.46 -5.81 -9.89
CA THR A 15 -13.36 -4.87 -9.67
C THR A 15 -13.44 -4.22 -8.29
N ALA A 16 -14.64 -3.80 -7.88
CA ALA A 16 -14.87 -3.23 -6.55
C ALA A 16 -14.56 -4.26 -5.44
N ALA A 17 -15.03 -5.50 -5.58
CA ALA A 17 -14.77 -6.56 -4.62
C ALA A 17 -13.26 -6.89 -4.53
N ALA A 18 -12.57 -6.98 -5.67
CA ALA A 18 -11.13 -7.18 -5.71
C ALA A 18 -10.37 -6.05 -5.00
N THR A 19 -10.78 -4.80 -5.24
CA THR A 19 -10.15 -3.61 -4.63
C THR A 19 -10.33 -3.58 -3.12
N VAL A 20 -11.55 -3.85 -2.64
CA VAL A 20 -11.80 -3.95 -1.19
C VAL A 20 -11.00 -5.11 -0.59
N SER A 21 -10.93 -6.25 -1.29
CA SER A 21 -10.15 -7.41 -0.84
C SER A 21 -8.66 -7.10 -0.75
N THR A 22 -8.07 -6.42 -1.74
CA THR A 22 -6.67 -6.02 -1.70
C THR A 22 -6.41 -5.03 -0.58
N VAL A 23 -7.24 -4.00 -0.43
CA VAL A 23 -7.11 -3.03 0.67
C VAL A 23 -7.24 -3.69 2.04
N LEU A 24 -8.16 -4.64 2.23
CA LEU A 24 -8.29 -5.36 3.51
C LEU A 24 -7.13 -6.33 3.77
N ARG A 25 -6.59 -6.96 2.72
CA ARG A 25 -5.40 -7.82 2.82
C ARG A 25 -4.14 -7.03 3.13
N ASP A 26 -4.02 -5.83 2.56
CA ASP A 26 -2.86 -4.94 2.71
C ASP A 26 -2.96 -4.08 4.00
N GLY A 27 -4.19 -3.70 4.37
CA GLY A 27 -4.54 -2.76 5.45
C GLY A 27 -4.31 -3.24 6.88
N ARG A 28 -3.57 -4.33 7.10
CA ARG A 28 -3.00 -4.64 8.42
C ARG A 28 -1.57 -4.17 8.59
N GLY A 29 -1.03 -3.39 7.64
CA GLY A 29 0.30 -2.82 7.79
C GLY A 29 1.38 -3.87 8.00
N HIS A 30 1.20 -5.07 7.43
CA HIS A 30 2.31 -6.01 7.29
C HIS A 30 3.17 -5.52 6.14
N LEU A 31 3.81 -4.36 6.33
CA LEU A 31 5.11 -4.14 5.72
C LEU A 31 5.96 -5.24 6.33
N PRO A 32 6.32 -6.32 5.60
CA PRO A 32 7.30 -7.24 6.12
C PRO A 32 8.49 -6.36 6.50
N PRO A 33 8.99 -6.44 7.76
CA PRO A 33 10.17 -5.67 8.12
C PRO A 33 11.21 -5.99 7.07
N VAL A 34 11.64 -4.99 6.30
CA VAL A 34 12.72 -5.15 5.34
C VAL A 34 13.91 -5.53 6.19
N ARG A 35 14.16 -6.83 6.29
CA ARG A 35 15.30 -7.37 7.01
C ARG A 35 16.49 -6.97 6.16
N SER A 36 17.14 -5.87 6.52
CA SER A 36 18.38 -5.47 5.88
C SER A 36 19.42 -6.53 6.25
N GLU A 37 19.54 -7.57 5.43
CA GLU A 37 20.66 -8.52 5.46
C GLU A 37 21.98 -7.81 5.12
N GLN A 38 21.90 -6.56 4.63
CA GLN A 38 23.05 -5.69 4.43
C GLN A 38 23.42 -4.98 5.75
N PRO A 39 24.69 -5.03 6.16
CA PRO A 39 25.17 -4.26 7.30
C PRO A 39 24.95 -2.77 7.04
N TRP A 40 24.38 -2.07 8.02
CA TRP A 40 24.26 -0.62 7.98
C TRP A 40 25.66 -0.01 7.81
N THR A 41 25.83 0.89 6.84
CA THR A 41 27.06 1.67 6.69
C THR A 41 26.73 3.14 6.93
N ALA A 42 27.46 3.79 7.84
CA ALA A 42 27.29 5.20 8.19
C ALA A 42 27.68 6.19 7.05
N ARG A 43 27.83 5.70 5.82
CA ARG A 43 28.22 6.50 4.67
C ARG A 43 27.02 7.16 3.98
N GLU A 44 25.81 6.64 4.21
CA GLU A 44 24.55 7.10 3.62
C GLU A 44 23.56 7.61 4.69
N LEU A 45 24.03 8.30 5.73
CA LEU A 45 23.09 9.03 6.59
C LEU A 45 22.36 10.09 5.74
N PRO A 46 21.02 10.15 5.79
CA PRO A 46 20.28 11.27 5.23
C PRO A 46 20.81 12.56 5.86
N SER A 47 21.15 13.56 5.02
CA SER A 47 21.65 14.86 5.48
C SER A 47 20.60 15.67 6.26
N SER A 48 19.36 15.20 6.31
CA SER A 48 18.27 15.83 7.06
C SER A 48 17.96 15.00 8.31
N PRO A 49 17.99 15.60 9.50
CA PRO A 49 17.57 14.92 10.72
C PRO A 49 16.07 14.56 10.63
N TYR A 50 15.73 13.33 11.03
CA TYR A 50 14.35 12.83 11.14
C TYR A 50 13.54 13.51 12.28
N SER A 51 14.12 14.46 12.99
CA SER A 51 13.48 15.17 14.10
C SER A 51 12.95 16.53 13.66
N THR A 52 11.84 16.55 12.90
CA THR A 52 10.93 17.69 13.03
C THR A 52 10.13 17.45 14.30
N LEU A 53 10.62 18.04 15.39
CA LEU A 53 9.98 18.05 16.71
C LEU A 53 8.61 18.73 16.54
N ARG A 54 7.51 17.96 16.50
CA ARG A 54 6.16 18.53 16.63
C ARG A 54 6.00 18.97 18.08
N VAL A 55 6.17 20.25 18.33
CA VAL A 55 5.78 20.90 19.58
C VAL A 55 4.26 21.03 19.58
N PHE A 56 3.59 20.33 20.50
CA PHE A 56 2.28 20.69 21.06
C PHE A 56 2.32 20.39 22.56
#